data_AF-A7I387-F1
#
_entry.id   AF-A7I387-F1
#
_cell.length_a   1.000
_cell.length_b   1.000
_cell.length_c   1.000
_cell.angle_alpha   90.00
_cell.angle_beta   90.00
_cell.angle_gamma   90.00
#
_symmetry.space_group_name_H-M   'P 1'
#
loop_
_entity.id
_entity.type
_entity.pdbx_description
1 polymer ?
#
loop_
_entity_poly.entity_id
_entity_poly.type
_entity_poly.pdbx_seq_one_letter_code
_entity_poly.pdbx_strand_id
1 'polypeptide(L)'
;MVLFYIILISPVLIAMAIWFALARFIHGKIPEKFAKTQTTFMIFSFIVLGLIPTYDIIITNILGAYYKDNLPKPFLSEKFEKPFSLYVENNILPYTQKEMKNYSEEFLLDWWIIDNIKINRLALKGDDGQIYIYYFDTNSDKFELLQTKAKKYDEANKRDKDARYKFDLIVANKENIGSDMHKEALEILNKERNSSWMAQNEFENIGKSLIKFKISNDISNFDYTIKKGEIKLGKFASKFIKIVKIEIIDNKTSKLVGYNQYIYRRGGYWLLPDLVYGDDALTPLYENYALRHTMFYSITNLYDRK
;
A
#
# COMPACT_ATOMS: atom_id res chain seq x y z
N MET A 1 9.57 -18.16 18.96
CA MET A 1 8.66 -16.98 18.93
C MET A 1 7.91 -16.83 20.25
N VAL A 2 6.95 -17.69 20.61
CA VAL A 2 6.09 -17.55 21.83
C VAL A 2 6.84 -17.14 23.10
N LEU A 3 8.00 -17.74 23.39
CA LEU A 3 8.80 -17.46 24.58
C LEU A 3 9.28 -16.00 24.71
N PHE A 4 9.53 -15.30 23.59
CA PHE A 4 9.98 -13.90 23.60
C PHE A 4 8.84 -12.93 23.96
N TYR A 5 7.59 -13.24 23.59
CA TYR A 5 6.44 -12.40 23.95
C TYR A 5 6.21 -12.36 25.46
N ILE A 6 6.45 -13.48 26.17
CA ILE A 6 6.42 -13.50 27.64
C ILE A 6 7.47 -12.54 28.21
N ILE A 7 8.66 -12.46 27.61
CA ILE A 7 9.78 -11.63 28.08
C ILE A 7 9.56 -10.13 27.80
N LEU A 8 8.81 -9.74 26.76
CA LEU A 8 8.48 -8.34 26.46
C LEU A 8 7.20 -7.84 27.15
N ILE A 9 6.21 -8.72 27.37
CA ILE A 9 5.02 -8.41 28.19
C ILE A 9 5.40 -8.35 29.69
N SER A 10 6.42 -9.12 30.10
CA SER A 10 6.90 -9.24 31.47
C SER A 10 7.21 -7.90 32.16
N PRO A 11 8.07 -6.99 31.65
CA PRO A 11 8.42 -5.77 32.37
C PRO A 11 7.22 -4.87 32.69
N VAL A 12 6.25 -4.77 31.79
CA VAL A 12 5.03 -3.97 32.02
C VAL A 12 4.10 -4.67 32.99
N LEU A 13 3.80 -5.97 32.82
CA LEU A 13 2.95 -6.69 33.77
C LEU A 13 3.60 -6.83 35.16
N ILE A 14 4.93 -6.94 35.25
CA ILE A 14 5.67 -6.92 36.51
C ILE A 14 5.65 -5.52 37.12
N ALA A 15 5.85 -4.45 36.35
CA ALA A 15 5.70 -3.08 36.85
C ALA A 15 4.28 -2.81 37.35
N MET A 16 3.25 -3.29 36.63
CA MET A 16 1.85 -3.24 37.08
C MET A 16 1.64 -4.06 38.36
N ALA A 17 2.15 -5.29 38.45
CA ALA A 17 2.00 -6.14 39.62
C ALA A 17 2.74 -5.58 40.85
N ILE A 18 3.96 -5.07 40.67
CA ILE A 18 4.74 -4.37 41.70
C ILE A 18 4.01 -3.10 42.13
N TRP A 19 3.45 -2.32 41.19
CA TRP A 19 2.64 -1.14 41.50
C TRP A 19 1.39 -1.52 42.29
N PHE A 20 0.63 -2.53 41.87
CA PHE A 20 -0.56 -2.99 42.61
C PHE A 20 -0.22 -3.57 43.99
N ALA A 21 0.94 -4.20 44.16
CA ALA A 21 1.42 -4.67 45.46
C ALA A 21 1.83 -3.50 46.38
N LEU A 22 2.63 -2.56 45.86
CA LEU A 22 2.99 -1.31 46.56
C LEU A 22 1.76 -0.48 46.91
N ALA A 23 0.80 -0.35 45.99
CA ALA A 23 -0.47 0.32 46.19
C ALA A 23 -1.24 -0.28 47.38
N ARG A 24 -1.37 -1.61 47.45
CA ARG A 24 -1.99 -2.30 48.60
C ARG A 24 -1.24 -2.03 49.90
N PHE A 25 0.09 -2.11 49.89
CA PHE A 25 0.93 -1.92 51.07
C PHE A 25 0.90 -0.47 51.59
N ILE A 26 0.95 0.51 50.68
CA ILE A 26 0.88 1.94 50.99
C ILE A 26 -0.51 2.31 51.51
N HIS A 27 -1.59 1.81 50.91
CA HIS A 27 -2.96 2.03 51.42
C HIS A 27 -3.17 1.42 52.81
N GLY A 28 -2.40 0.39 53.20
CA GLY A 28 -2.35 -0.14 54.56
C GLY A 28 -1.58 0.70 55.59
N LYS A 29 -0.94 1.81 55.16
CA LYS A 29 -0.17 2.72 56.04
C LYS A 29 -0.57 4.20 55.92
N ILE A 30 -1.43 4.56 54.97
CA ILE A 30 -2.01 5.91 54.87
C ILE A 30 -3.10 6.08 55.95
N PRO A 31 -3.07 7.14 56.77
CA PRO A 31 -4.14 7.41 57.74
C PRO A 31 -5.49 7.60 57.06
N GLU A 32 -6.56 7.06 57.64
CA GLU A 32 -7.93 7.04 57.07
C GLU A 32 -8.42 8.41 56.56
N LYS A 33 -7.97 9.49 57.19
CA LYS A 33 -8.26 10.90 56.82
C LYS A 33 -7.87 11.26 55.38
N PHE A 34 -6.94 10.51 54.77
CA PHE A 34 -6.55 10.65 53.36
C PHE A 34 -7.13 9.54 52.44
N ALA A 35 -7.73 8.49 53.01
CA ALA A 35 -8.23 7.33 52.27
C ALA A 35 -9.62 7.60 51.65
N LYS A 36 -9.73 8.59 50.76
CA LYS A 36 -10.95 8.86 49.97
C LYS A 36 -11.16 7.80 48.88
N THR A 37 -11.63 6.64 49.38
CA THR A 37 -12.00 5.39 48.72
C THR A 37 -10.90 4.71 47.89
N GLN A 38 -10.70 3.42 48.18
CA GLN A 38 -9.90 2.49 47.40
C GLN A 38 -10.25 2.54 45.90
N THR A 39 -11.53 2.79 45.58
CA THR A 39 -12.05 3.02 44.22
C THR A 39 -11.31 4.14 43.48
N THR A 40 -11.11 5.31 44.10
CA THR A 40 -10.40 6.45 43.49
C THR A 40 -8.97 6.07 43.12
N PHE A 41 -8.30 5.31 43.98
CA PHE A 41 -6.91 4.89 43.79
C PHE A 41 -6.77 3.75 42.77
N MET A 42 -7.77 2.86 42.66
CA MET A 42 -7.86 1.87 41.58
C MET A 42 -8.14 2.54 40.23
N ILE A 43 -9.03 3.55 40.18
CA ILE A 43 -9.27 4.36 38.96
C ILE A 43 -7.99 5.09 38.55
N PHE A 44 -7.29 5.74 39.49
CA PHE A 44 -6.01 6.40 39.21
C PHE A 44 -4.95 5.42 38.72
N SER A 45 -4.84 4.23 39.32
CA SER A 45 -3.91 3.19 38.86
C SER A 45 -4.29 2.62 37.49
N PHE A 46 -5.59 2.51 37.16
CA PHE A 46 -6.05 2.09 35.82
C PHE A 46 -5.78 3.17 34.76
N ILE A 47 -5.89 4.45 35.12
CA ILE A 47 -5.47 5.58 34.26
C ILE A 47 -3.95 5.53 34.04
N VAL A 48 -3.15 5.44 35.10
CA VAL A 48 -1.68 5.45 35.04
C VAL A 48 -1.13 4.22 34.30
N LEU A 49 -1.66 3.02 34.56
CA LEU A 49 -1.13 1.78 33.99
C LEU A 49 -1.82 1.35 32.69
N GLY A 50 -3.04 1.81 32.43
CA GLY A 50 -3.78 1.51 31.20
C GLY A 50 -3.59 2.58 30.12
N LEU A 51 -3.74 3.85 30.47
CA LEU A 51 -3.71 4.96 29.49
C LEU A 51 -2.30 5.47 29.18
N ILE A 52 -1.34 5.46 30.13
CA ILE A 52 0.02 5.92 29.80
C ILE A 52 0.71 5.00 28.78
N PRO A 53 0.63 3.65 28.87
CA PRO A 53 1.22 2.78 27.85
C PRO A 53 0.45 2.74 26.50
N THR A 54 -0.74 3.34 26.43
CA THR A 54 -1.60 3.38 25.22
C THR A 54 -1.93 4.80 24.75
N TYR A 55 -1.28 5.82 25.34
CA TYR A 55 -1.53 7.23 25.07
C TYR A 55 -1.30 7.58 23.60
N ASP A 56 -0.34 6.90 22.96
CA ASP A 56 -0.01 7.00 21.55
C ASP A 56 -1.12 6.44 20.65
N ILE A 57 -1.83 5.36 21.04
CA ILE A 57 -3.06 4.90 20.37
C ILE A 57 -4.09 6.03 20.32
N ILE A 58 -4.37 6.60 21.49
CA ILE A 58 -5.43 7.60 21.68
C ILE A 58 -5.09 8.88 20.91
N ILE A 59 -3.85 9.39 21.06
CA ILE A 59 -3.39 10.59 20.38
C ILE A 59 -3.30 10.38 18.86
N THR A 60 -2.81 9.22 18.39
CA THR A 60 -2.76 8.89 16.95
C THR A 60 -4.15 8.94 16.32
N ASN A 61 -5.15 8.33 16.96
CA ASN A 61 -6.52 8.30 16.46
C ASN A 61 -7.21 9.68 16.51
N ILE A 62 -7.01 10.46 17.58
CA ILE A 62 -7.56 11.82 17.68
C ILE A 62 -6.94 12.75 16.62
N LEU A 63 -5.61 12.73 16.47
CA LEU A 63 -4.93 13.52 15.43
C LEU A 63 -5.31 13.07 14.02
N GLY A 64 -5.36 11.75 13.80
CA GLY A 64 -5.73 11.17 12.52
C GLY A 64 -7.14 11.58 12.09
N ALA A 65 -8.12 11.47 12.99
CA ALA A 65 -9.48 11.95 12.75
C ALA A 65 -9.52 13.47 12.49
N TYR A 66 -8.87 14.26 13.34
CA TYR A 66 -8.79 15.73 13.19
C TYR A 66 -8.25 16.13 11.81
N TYR A 67 -7.11 15.58 11.38
CA TYR A 67 -6.54 15.88 10.06
C TYR A 67 -7.35 15.28 8.91
N LYS A 68 -8.06 14.17 9.11
CA LYS A 68 -9.01 13.63 8.11
C LYS A 68 -10.10 14.66 7.80
N ASP A 69 -10.70 15.23 8.85
CA ASP A 69 -11.87 16.12 8.72
C ASP A 69 -11.52 17.59 8.42
N ASN A 70 -10.28 18.03 8.70
CA ASN A 70 -9.83 19.42 8.48
C ASN A 70 -8.95 19.62 7.22
N LEU A 71 -8.53 18.55 6.53
CA LEU A 71 -7.79 18.63 5.27
C LEU A 71 -8.73 18.49 4.05
N PRO A 72 -8.29 18.94 2.85
CA PRO A 72 -9.09 18.79 1.63
C PRO A 72 -9.51 17.34 1.37
N LYS A 73 -10.77 17.15 0.96
CA LYS A 73 -11.27 15.85 0.52
C LYS A 73 -10.57 15.44 -0.78
N PRO A 74 -10.10 14.19 -0.90
CA PRO A 74 -9.58 13.67 -2.16
C PRO A 74 -10.56 13.83 -3.32
N PHE A 75 -10.05 14.27 -4.47
CA PHE A 75 -10.83 14.51 -5.69
C PHE A 75 -10.01 14.14 -6.94
N LEU A 76 -10.72 13.85 -8.02
CA LEU A 76 -10.20 13.77 -9.38
C LEU A 76 -11.24 14.47 -10.26
N SER A 77 -10.90 15.63 -10.83
CA SER A 77 -11.83 16.42 -11.64
C SER A 77 -11.81 16.05 -13.12
N GLU A 78 -10.80 15.31 -13.56
CA GLU A 78 -10.52 15.07 -14.98
C GLU A 78 -10.57 13.57 -15.33
N LYS A 79 -11.10 13.28 -16.52
CA LYS A 79 -11.00 11.96 -17.15
C LYS A 79 -9.80 11.99 -18.09
N PHE A 80 -8.69 11.40 -17.65
CA PHE A 80 -7.47 11.28 -18.46
C PHE A 80 -7.77 10.70 -19.86
N GLU A 81 -7.63 11.52 -20.89
CA GLU A 81 -7.67 11.07 -22.28
C GLU A 81 -6.43 10.22 -22.57
N LYS A 82 -6.58 9.16 -23.37
CA LYS A 82 -5.53 8.15 -23.59
C LYS A 82 -5.12 8.13 -25.07
N PRO A 83 -3.83 7.89 -25.37
CA PRO A 83 -2.70 7.76 -24.44
C PRO A 83 -2.19 9.13 -23.97
N PHE A 84 -1.75 9.22 -22.71
CA PHE A 84 -1.08 10.42 -22.17
C PHE A 84 0.33 10.09 -21.64
N SER A 85 1.05 11.11 -21.21
CA SER A 85 2.39 11.00 -20.62
C SER A 85 2.44 11.58 -19.21
N LEU A 86 3.21 10.90 -18.34
CA LEU A 86 3.22 11.14 -16.89
C LEU A 86 4.63 11.41 -16.35
N TYR A 87 4.83 12.51 -15.62
CA TYR A 87 6.01 12.73 -14.78
C TYR A 87 5.66 12.50 -13.30
N VAL A 88 6.50 11.76 -12.56
CA VAL A 88 6.33 11.50 -11.12
C VAL A 88 7.54 12.01 -10.33
N GLU A 89 7.27 13.03 -9.52
CA GLU A 89 8.19 13.66 -8.58
C GLU A 89 7.90 13.12 -7.16
N ASN A 90 8.71 12.18 -6.68
CA ASN A 90 8.59 11.65 -5.32
C ASN A 90 9.56 12.37 -4.36
N ASN A 91 9.07 13.41 -3.67
CA ASN A 91 9.83 14.19 -2.70
C ASN A 91 9.70 13.65 -1.26
N ILE A 92 9.34 12.37 -1.10
CA ILE A 92 9.27 11.69 0.21
C ILE A 92 10.42 10.69 0.34
N LEU A 93 10.55 9.84 -0.68
CA LEU A 93 11.59 8.82 -0.84
C LEU A 93 11.92 8.75 -2.34
N PRO A 94 13.07 9.28 -2.79
CA PRO A 94 13.48 9.17 -4.19
C PRO A 94 13.59 7.71 -4.65
N TYR A 95 13.40 7.47 -5.95
CA TYR A 95 13.32 6.11 -6.47
C TYR A 95 14.72 5.54 -6.81
N THR A 96 15.04 4.37 -6.26
CA THR A 96 16.23 3.61 -6.69
C THR A 96 16.04 3.09 -8.13
N GLN A 97 17.14 2.78 -8.83
CA GLN A 97 17.07 2.21 -10.18
C GLN A 97 16.23 0.92 -10.28
N LYS A 98 16.21 0.09 -9.22
CA LYS A 98 15.39 -1.13 -9.15
C LYS A 98 13.90 -0.79 -9.08
N GLU A 99 13.53 0.20 -8.26
CA GLU A 99 12.15 0.66 -8.13
C GLU A 99 11.68 1.36 -9.42
N MET A 100 12.51 2.23 -10.01
CA MET A 100 12.19 2.87 -11.29
C MET A 100 11.95 1.84 -12.40
N LYS A 101 12.77 0.79 -12.48
CA LYS A 101 12.51 -0.34 -13.39
C LYS A 101 11.15 -0.99 -13.08
N ASN A 102 10.91 -1.43 -11.84
CA ASN A 102 9.65 -2.09 -11.46
C ASN A 102 8.42 -1.22 -11.79
N TYR A 103 8.46 0.07 -11.52
CA TYR A 103 7.35 0.99 -11.84
C TYR A 103 7.19 1.22 -13.34
N SER A 104 8.29 1.33 -14.10
CA SER A 104 8.20 1.39 -15.57
C SER A 104 7.54 0.13 -16.15
N GLU A 105 7.80 -1.05 -15.56
CA GLU A 105 7.09 -2.28 -15.90
C GLU A 105 5.60 -2.18 -15.51
N GLU A 106 5.25 -1.86 -14.26
CA GLU A 106 3.83 -1.80 -13.85
C GLU A 106 2.99 -0.76 -14.62
N PHE A 107 3.57 0.36 -15.09
CA PHE A 107 2.85 1.37 -15.87
C PHE A 107 2.83 1.14 -17.38
N LEU A 108 3.89 0.56 -17.95
CA LEU A 108 4.05 0.37 -19.40
C LEU A 108 3.86 -1.09 -19.86
N LEU A 109 3.53 -2.00 -18.94
CA LEU A 109 3.26 -3.42 -19.19
C LEU A 109 1.89 -3.91 -18.67
N ASP A 110 1.00 -2.98 -18.26
CA ASP A 110 -0.40 -3.29 -17.92
C ASP A 110 -1.05 -4.09 -19.06
N TRP A 111 -1.57 -5.29 -18.77
CA TRP A 111 -2.15 -6.23 -19.75
C TRP A 111 -3.23 -5.63 -20.66
N TRP A 112 -3.85 -4.51 -20.28
CA TRP A 112 -4.80 -3.79 -21.16
C TRP A 112 -4.14 -3.01 -22.31
N ILE A 113 -2.81 -2.95 -22.38
CA ILE A 113 -2.04 -2.09 -23.31
C ILE A 113 -2.19 -2.45 -24.79
N ILE A 114 -2.59 -3.68 -25.12
CA ILE A 114 -2.72 -4.15 -26.51
C ILE A 114 -3.82 -3.39 -27.27
N ASP A 115 -4.91 -3.04 -26.59
CA ASP A 115 -6.01 -2.24 -27.18
C ASP A 115 -6.06 -0.80 -26.62
N ASN A 116 -5.44 -0.54 -25.46
CA ASN A 116 -5.63 0.68 -24.68
C ASN A 116 -4.35 1.12 -23.96
N ILE A 117 -3.34 1.62 -24.69
CA ILE A 117 -2.15 2.26 -24.10
C ILE A 117 -2.60 3.39 -23.17
N LYS A 118 -2.44 3.22 -21.85
CA LYS A 118 -2.87 4.20 -20.85
C LYS A 118 -1.85 5.34 -20.74
N ILE A 119 -0.60 4.96 -20.51
CA ILE A 119 0.57 5.86 -20.44
C ILE A 119 1.51 5.50 -21.58
N ASN A 120 1.91 6.47 -22.41
CA ASN A 120 2.89 6.26 -23.49
C ASN A 120 4.34 6.54 -23.06
N ARG A 121 4.53 7.43 -22.08
CA ARG A 121 5.82 7.85 -21.53
C ARG A 121 5.70 8.11 -20.03
N LEU A 122 6.65 7.61 -19.27
CA LEU A 122 6.75 7.77 -17.81
C LEU A 122 8.10 8.39 -17.45
N ALA A 123 8.13 9.59 -16.91
CA ALA A 123 9.33 10.18 -16.32
C ALA A 123 9.35 9.93 -14.80
N LEU A 124 10.44 9.35 -14.30
CA LEU A 124 10.68 9.13 -12.87
C LEU A 124 11.95 9.89 -12.45
N LYS A 125 11.92 10.51 -11.27
CA LYS A 125 13.08 11.16 -10.65
C LYS A 125 13.81 10.17 -9.74
N GLY A 126 15.09 9.94 -10.02
CA GLY A 126 15.96 9.02 -9.28
C GLY A 126 16.45 9.57 -7.93
N ASP A 127 17.05 8.68 -7.15
CA ASP A 127 17.83 8.99 -5.94
C ASP A 127 19.12 9.75 -6.23
N ASP A 128 19.71 9.54 -7.40
CA ASP A 128 20.77 10.37 -8.00
C ASP A 128 20.32 11.77 -8.46
N GLY A 129 19.02 12.07 -8.39
CA GLY A 129 18.41 13.32 -8.82
C GLY A 129 18.21 13.46 -10.33
N GLN A 130 18.62 12.48 -11.15
CA GLN A 130 18.39 12.47 -12.59
C GLN A 130 16.93 12.11 -12.93
N ILE A 131 16.48 12.49 -14.12
CA ILE A 131 15.13 12.16 -14.61
C ILE A 131 15.23 11.11 -15.72
N TYR A 132 14.66 9.94 -15.44
CA TYR A 132 14.62 8.77 -16.31
C TYR A 132 13.27 8.73 -17.04
N ILE A 133 13.28 8.96 -18.36
CA ILE A 133 12.11 8.90 -19.23
C ILE A 133 12.00 7.50 -19.83
N TYR A 134 11.08 6.70 -19.31
CA TYR A 134 10.69 5.40 -19.83
C TYR A 134 9.61 5.53 -20.91
N TYR A 135 9.66 4.65 -21.91
CA TYR A 135 8.68 4.58 -23.00
C TYR A 135 8.63 3.17 -23.59
N PHE A 136 7.55 2.86 -24.32
CA PHE A 136 7.38 1.57 -24.98
C PHE A 136 7.80 1.64 -26.46
N ASP A 137 8.59 0.67 -26.92
CA ASP A 137 9.10 0.61 -28.29
C ASP A 137 8.07 -0.04 -29.25
N THR A 138 7.08 0.75 -29.66
CA THR A 138 6.00 0.33 -30.57
C THR A 138 6.45 0.09 -32.02
N ASN A 139 7.69 0.43 -32.36
CA ASN A 139 8.17 0.53 -33.75
C ASN A 139 9.09 -0.63 -34.16
N SER A 140 9.11 -1.71 -33.39
CA SER A 140 9.96 -2.89 -33.62
C SER A 140 9.13 -4.15 -33.83
N ASP A 141 9.65 -5.12 -34.58
CA ASP A 141 9.00 -6.41 -34.89
C ASP A 141 8.53 -7.17 -33.63
N LYS A 142 9.23 -6.95 -32.51
CA LYS A 142 8.87 -7.46 -31.18
C LYS A 142 7.52 -6.96 -30.68
N PHE A 143 7.05 -5.80 -31.12
CA PHE A 143 5.74 -5.25 -30.78
C PHE A 143 4.59 -6.01 -31.47
N GLU A 144 4.77 -6.43 -32.73
CA GLU A 144 3.81 -7.30 -33.43
C GLU A 144 3.78 -8.71 -32.79
N LEU A 145 4.95 -9.22 -32.41
CA LEU A 145 5.07 -10.45 -31.65
C LEU A 145 4.36 -10.33 -30.28
N LEU A 146 4.50 -9.20 -29.58
CA LEU A 146 3.82 -8.95 -28.31
C LEU A 146 2.29 -9.02 -28.46
N GLN A 147 1.73 -8.32 -29.45
CA GLN A 147 0.29 -8.35 -29.74
C GLN A 147 -0.21 -9.77 -30.02
N THR A 148 0.59 -10.57 -30.73
CA THR A 148 0.30 -12.00 -31.01
C THR A 148 0.32 -12.84 -29.73
N LYS A 149 1.33 -12.65 -28.87
CA LYS A 149 1.45 -13.37 -27.59
C LYS A 149 0.38 -12.97 -26.58
N ALA A 150 -0.08 -11.72 -26.60
CA ALA A 150 -1.18 -11.24 -25.76
C ALA A 150 -2.53 -11.90 -26.12
N LYS A 151 -2.81 -12.12 -27.40
CA LYS A 151 -4.01 -12.86 -27.83
C LYS A 151 -3.98 -14.31 -27.32
N LYS A 152 -2.82 -14.98 -27.46
CA LYS A 152 -2.56 -16.30 -26.84
C LYS A 152 -2.72 -16.29 -25.30
N TYR A 153 -2.26 -15.23 -24.63
CA TYR A 153 -2.45 -15.04 -23.17
C TYR A 153 -3.94 -14.96 -22.80
N ASP A 154 -4.70 -14.08 -23.45
CA ASP A 154 -6.12 -13.89 -23.18
C ASP A 154 -6.95 -15.16 -23.44
N GLU A 155 -6.70 -15.88 -24.54
CA GLU A 155 -7.31 -17.18 -24.80
C GLU A 155 -7.01 -18.22 -23.70
N ALA A 156 -5.76 -18.27 -23.20
CA ALA A 156 -5.36 -19.22 -22.16
C ALA A 156 -5.97 -18.88 -20.78
N ASN A 157 -6.05 -17.60 -20.43
CA ASN A 157 -6.68 -17.13 -19.19
C ASN A 157 -8.21 -17.28 -19.23
N LYS A 158 -8.84 -17.15 -20.40
CA LYS A 158 -10.25 -17.54 -20.60
C LYS A 158 -10.47 -19.03 -20.31
N ARG A 159 -9.55 -19.92 -20.74
CA ARG A 159 -9.62 -21.36 -20.43
C ARG A 159 -9.34 -21.69 -18.97
N ASP A 160 -8.34 -21.08 -18.32
CA ASP A 160 -8.09 -21.24 -16.87
C ASP A 160 -9.32 -20.81 -16.04
N LYS A 161 -9.97 -19.71 -16.39
CA LYS A 161 -11.22 -19.24 -15.73
C LYS A 161 -12.38 -20.22 -15.91
N ASP A 162 -12.60 -20.75 -17.12
CA ASP A 162 -13.64 -21.74 -17.40
C ASP A 162 -13.37 -23.10 -16.72
N ALA A 163 -12.14 -23.60 -16.81
CA ALA A 163 -11.69 -24.80 -16.11
C ALA A 163 -11.84 -24.67 -14.59
N ARG A 164 -11.49 -23.50 -14.04
CA ARG A 164 -11.68 -23.20 -12.62
C ARG A 164 -13.16 -23.13 -12.24
N TYR A 165 -14.01 -22.47 -13.03
CA TYR A 165 -15.45 -22.41 -12.77
C TYR A 165 -16.07 -23.82 -12.73
N LYS A 166 -15.67 -24.70 -13.66
CA LYS A 166 -16.08 -26.11 -13.70
C LYS A 166 -15.58 -26.89 -12.48
N PHE A 167 -14.33 -26.68 -12.06
CA PHE A 167 -13.78 -27.27 -10.84
C PHE A 167 -14.54 -26.80 -9.58
N ASP A 168 -14.74 -25.48 -9.44
CA ASP A 168 -15.42 -24.85 -8.31
C ASP A 168 -16.89 -25.35 -8.20
N LEU A 169 -17.57 -25.62 -9.34
CA LEU A 169 -18.88 -26.29 -9.37
C LEU A 169 -18.83 -27.77 -8.93
N ILE A 170 -17.80 -28.51 -9.34
CA ILE A 170 -17.66 -29.94 -9.00
C ILE A 170 -17.43 -30.11 -7.49
N VAL A 171 -16.56 -29.31 -6.87
CA VAL A 171 -16.30 -29.39 -5.42
C VAL A 171 -17.40 -28.78 -4.55
N ALA A 172 -18.38 -28.08 -5.14
CA ALA A 172 -19.54 -27.56 -4.41
C ALA A 172 -20.44 -28.68 -3.86
N ASN A 173 -20.53 -29.83 -4.54
CA ASN A 173 -21.03 -31.06 -3.91
C ASN A 173 -19.88 -31.79 -3.21
N LYS A 174 -20.01 -31.97 -1.89
CA LYS A 174 -19.02 -32.67 -1.06
C LYS A 174 -18.83 -34.15 -1.44
N GLU A 175 -19.86 -34.79 -1.99
CA GLU A 175 -19.81 -36.20 -2.43
C GLU A 175 -18.83 -36.40 -3.61
N ASN A 176 -18.59 -35.35 -4.40
CA ASN A 176 -17.63 -35.40 -5.50
C ASN A 176 -16.17 -35.34 -5.01
N ILE A 177 -15.91 -34.90 -3.78
CA ILE A 177 -14.54 -34.64 -3.31
C ILE A 177 -13.78 -35.96 -3.16
N GLY A 178 -12.71 -36.12 -3.94
CA GLY A 178 -11.93 -37.36 -4.02
C GLY A 178 -12.42 -38.38 -5.06
N SER A 179 -13.59 -38.16 -5.68
CA SER A 179 -14.05 -38.94 -6.84
C SER A 179 -13.12 -38.77 -8.06
N ASP A 180 -13.24 -39.66 -9.04
CA ASP A 180 -12.45 -39.55 -10.28
C ASP A 180 -12.80 -38.29 -11.09
N MET A 181 -14.08 -37.86 -11.08
CA MET A 181 -14.50 -36.58 -11.68
C MET A 181 -13.81 -35.36 -11.03
N HIS A 182 -13.54 -35.40 -9.72
CA HIS A 182 -12.75 -34.36 -9.04
C HIS A 182 -11.26 -34.42 -9.43
N LYS A 183 -10.69 -35.62 -9.63
CA LYS A 183 -9.29 -35.78 -10.09
C LYS A 183 -9.12 -35.25 -11.52
N GLU A 184 -10.04 -35.62 -12.41
CA GLU A 184 -10.06 -35.15 -13.81
C GLU A 184 -10.21 -33.63 -13.89
N ALA A 185 -11.16 -33.05 -13.14
CA ALA A 185 -11.33 -31.60 -13.09
C ALA A 185 -10.11 -30.87 -12.53
N LEU A 186 -9.41 -31.46 -11.54
CA LEU A 186 -8.17 -30.92 -10.99
C LEU A 186 -7.01 -30.99 -12.01
N GLU A 187 -6.92 -32.07 -12.79
CA GLU A 187 -5.93 -32.19 -13.87
C GLU A 187 -6.16 -31.15 -14.97
N ILE A 188 -7.41 -30.99 -15.43
CA ILE A 188 -7.81 -29.97 -16.41
C ILE A 188 -7.50 -28.56 -15.90
N LEU A 189 -7.85 -28.26 -14.65
CA LEU A 189 -7.54 -26.96 -14.01
C LEU A 189 -6.03 -26.71 -13.97
N ASN A 190 -5.23 -27.68 -13.52
CA ASN A 190 -3.77 -27.53 -13.45
C ASN A 190 -3.15 -27.35 -14.84
N LYS A 191 -3.65 -28.07 -15.85
CA LYS A 191 -3.21 -27.96 -17.26
C LYS A 191 -3.48 -26.56 -17.83
N GLU A 192 -4.70 -26.06 -17.75
CA GLU A 192 -5.03 -24.74 -18.32
C GLU A 192 -4.41 -23.60 -17.52
N ARG A 193 -4.27 -23.73 -16.19
CA ARG A 193 -3.48 -22.81 -15.36
C ARG A 193 -2.03 -22.72 -15.80
N ASN A 194 -1.38 -23.87 -16.02
CA ASN A 194 0.01 -23.92 -16.50
C ASN A 194 0.12 -23.31 -17.91
N SER A 195 -0.86 -23.55 -18.79
CA SER A 195 -0.94 -22.94 -20.13
C SER A 195 -1.04 -21.40 -20.05
N SER A 196 -1.92 -20.89 -19.18
CA SER A 196 -2.11 -19.47 -18.90
C SER A 196 -0.83 -18.81 -18.35
N TRP A 197 -0.18 -19.44 -17.36
CA TRP A 197 1.07 -18.94 -16.78
C TRP A 197 2.25 -18.94 -17.77
N MET A 198 2.38 -19.97 -18.62
CA MET A 198 3.39 -19.98 -19.69
C MET A 198 3.14 -18.87 -20.72
N ALA A 199 1.89 -18.66 -21.13
CA ALA A 199 1.53 -17.57 -22.05
C ALA A 199 1.76 -16.18 -21.43
N GLN A 200 1.51 -16.02 -20.12
CA GLN A 200 1.83 -14.80 -19.37
C GLN A 200 3.33 -14.52 -19.39
N ASN A 201 4.16 -15.52 -19.07
CA ASN A 201 5.61 -15.37 -19.10
C ASN A 201 6.15 -15.05 -20.51
N GLU A 202 5.59 -15.65 -21.57
CA GLU A 202 5.95 -15.30 -22.95
C GLU A 202 5.63 -13.82 -23.26
N PHE A 203 4.42 -13.35 -22.91
CA PHE A 203 4.00 -11.97 -23.10
C PHE A 203 4.85 -10.98 -22.29
N GLU A 204 4.98 -11.20 -20.98
CA GLU A 204 5.68 -10.28 -20.08
C GLU A 204 7.16 -10.14 -20.44
N ASN A 205 7.88 -11.23 -20.73
CA ASN A 205 9.30 -11.16 -21.08
C ASN A 205 9.56 -10.37 -22.36
N ILE A 206 8.66 -10.45 -23.35
CA ILE A 206 8.77 -9.66 -24.59
C ILE A 206 8.52 -8.19 -24.28
N GLY A 207 7.44 -7.87 -23.56
CA GLY A 207 7.08 -6.49 -23.21
C GLY A 207 8.12 -5.79 -22.34
N LYS A 208 8.71 -6.50 -21.37
CA LYS A 208 9.84 -5.98 -20.56
C LYS A 208 11.07 -5.68 -21.42
N SER A 209 11.25 -6.35 -22.56
CA SER A 209 12.31 -6.05 -23.53
C SER A 209 11.99 -4.88 -24.49
N LEU A 210 10.73 -4.46 -24.54
CA LEU A 210 10.22 -3.32 -25.32
C LEU A 210 10.22 -2.01 -24.53
N ILE A 211 10.21 -2.06 -23.19
CA ILE A 211 10.42 -0.88 -22.35
C ILE A 211 11.86 -0.38 -22.55
N LYS A 212 11.98 0.86 -23.01
CA LYS A 212 13.26 1.59 -23.14
C LYS A 212 13.26 2.77 -22.18
N PHE A 213 14.44 3.36 -21.97
CA PHE A 213 14.54 4.63 -21.26
C PHE A 213 15.64 5.53 -21.85
N LYS A 214 15.54 6.83 -21.55
CA LYS A 214 16.60 7.82 -21.73
C LYS A 214 16.66 8.73 -20.51
N ILE A 215 17.83 9.31 -20.22
CA ILE A 215 17.96 10.36 -19.20
C ILE A 215 17.73 11.72 -19.87
N SER A 216 16.91 12.58 -19.27
CA SER A 216 16.59 13.91 -19.82
C SER A 216 15.94 14.81 -18.78
N ASN A 217 16.48 16.02 -18.62
CA ASN A 217 15.88 17.04 -17.73
C ASN A 217 14.69 17.79 -18.39
N ASP A 218 14.45 17.61 -19.70
CA ASP A 218 13.22 18.10 -20.32
C ASP A 218 12.02 17.23 -19.90
N ILE A 219 11.13 17.84 -19.12
CA ILE A 219 9.80 17.34 -18.76
C ILE A 219 8.66 18.24 -19.26
N SER A 220 8.97 19.28 -20.05
CA SER A 220 7.97 20.26 -20.53
C SER A 220 6.89 19.62 -21.42
N ASN A 221 7.27 18.59 -22.15
CA ASN A 221 6.43 17.87 -23.11
C ASN A 221 5.64 16.69 -22.48
N PHE A 222 5.37 16.72 -21.17
CA PHE A 222 4.53 15.74 -20.47
C PHE A 222 3.12 16.29 -20.23
N ASP A 223 2.10 15.45 -20.32
CA ASP A 223 0.70 15.89 -20.12
C ASP A 223 0.40 16.19 -18.65
N TYR A 224 0.81 15.30 -17.73
CA TYR A 224 0.55 15.45 -16.30
C TYR A 224 1.81 15.31 -15.44
N THR A 225 1.89 16.10 -14.38
CA THR A 225 2.91 15.99 -13.31
C THR A 225 2.25 15.52 -12.02
N ILE A 226 2.87 14.55 -11.34
CA ILE A 226 2.43 14.06 -10.04
C ILE A 226 3.49 14.32 -8.99
N LYS A 227 3.10 15.01 -7.92
CA LYS A 227 3.99 15.35 -6.82
C LYS A 227 3.56 14.60 -5.57
N LYS A 228 4.42 13.71 -5.06
CA LYS A 228 4.26 13.05 -3.76
C LYS A 228 5.09 13.81 -2.74
N GLY A 229 4.49 14.23 -1.62
CA GLY A 229 5.16 15.02 -0.58
C GLY A 229 4.53 14.86 0.81
N GLU A 230 5.27 15.24 1.86
CA GLU A 230 4.78 15.20 3.25
C GLU A 230 4.14 16.56 3.63
N ILE A 231 2.94 16.54 4.21
CA ILE A 231 2.34 17.75 4.81
C ILE A 231 3.09 18.04 6.11
N LYS A 232 3.68 19.25 6.22
CA LYS A 232 4.42 19.67 7.41
C LYS A 232 3.50 19.83 8.61
N LEU A 233 3.49 18.85 9.50
CA LEU A 233 2.75 18.89 10.77
C LEU A 233 3.53 19.65 11.86
N GLY A 234 2.83 20.11 12.89
CA GLY A 234 3.48 20.68 14.08
C GLY A 234 4.27 19.63 14.88
N LYS A 235 5.32 20.07 15.60
CA LYS A 235 6.27 19.23 16.37
C LYS A 235 5.67 18.18 17.33
N PHE A 236 4.39 18.34 17.70
CA PHE A 236 3.66 17.34 18.48
C PHE A 236 3.08 16.24 17.57
N ALA A 237 2.25 16.62 16.60
CA ALA A 237 1.56 15.68 15.72
C ALA A 237 2.53 14.85 14.85
N SER A 238 3.64 15.46 14.42
CA SER A 238 4.69 14.79 13.64
C SER A 238 5.41 13.64 14.36
N LYS A 239 5.13 13.40 15.65
CA LYS A 239 5.62 12.24 16.41
C LYS A 239 4.74 10.99 16.28
N PHE A 240 3.45 11.19 16.05
CA PHE A 240 2.43 10.11 16.07
C PHE A 240 1.99 9.72 14.65
N ILE A 241 1.90 10.71 13.75
CA ILE A 241 1.42 10.54 12.39
C ILE A 241 2.34 11.21 11.35
N LYS A 242 2.22 10.75 10.11
CA LYS A 242 2.81 11.31 8.90
C LYS A 242 1.71 11.41 7.86
N ILE A 243 1.53 12.58 7.23
CA ILE A 243 0.53 12.74 6.17
C ILE A 243 1.24 12.94 4.85
N VAL A 244 1.06 11.97 3.95
CA VAL A 244 1.51 12.04 2.57
C VAL A 244 0.39 12.63 1.73
N LYS A 245 0.66 13.76 1.07
CA LYS A 245 -0.20 14.31 0.02
C LYS A 245 0.32 13.91 -1.35
N ILE A 246 -0.59 13.72 -2.30
CA ILE A 246 -0.29 13.39 -3.68
C ILE A 246 -1.18 14.26 -4.58
N GLU A 247 -0.52 15.11 -5.36
CA GLU A 247 -1.14 16.13 -6.20
C GLU A 247 -0.90 15.78 -7.67
N ILE A 248 -1.96 15.82 -8.49
CA ILE A 248 -1.92 15.66 -9.95
C ILE A 248 -2.18 17.02 -10.59
N ILE A 249 -1.23 17.46 -11.41
CA ILE A 249 -1.25 18.72 -12.12
C ILE A 249 -1.34 18.41 -13.61
N ASP A 250 -2.32 18.99 -14.31
CA ASP A 250 -2.28 19.08 -15.78
C ASP A 250 -1.26 20.14 -16.16
N ASN A 251 -0.24 19.77 -16.93
CA ASN A 251 0.83 20.68 -17.32
C ASN A 251 0.38 21.69 -18.39
N LYS A 252 -0.68 21.39 -19.16
CA LYS A 252 -1.20 22.27 -20.24
C LYS A 252 -1.92 23.49 -19.66
N THR A 253 -2.78 23.29 -18.65
CA THR A 253 -3.48 24.38 -17.95
C THR A 253 -2.83 24.81 -16.63
N SER A 254 -1.80 24.09 -16.16
CA SER A 254 -1.15 24.28 -14.85
C SER A 254 -2.10 24.17 -13.64
N LYS A 255 -3.22 23.44 -13.78
CA LYS A 255 -4.24 23.27 -12.74
C LYS A 255 -4.03 22.00 -11.93
N LEU A 256 -4.39 22.05 -10.64
CA LEU A 256 -4.55 20.87 -9.80
C LEU A 256 -5.83 20.12 -10.22
N VAL A 257 -5.68 18.99 -10.88
CA VAL A 257 -6.79 18.18 -11.44
C VAL A 257 -7.05 16.90 -10.65
N GLY A 258 -6.16 16.56 -9.71
CA GLY A 258 -6.39 15.53 -8.71
C GLY A 258 -5.66 15.81 -7.40
N TYR A 259 -6.29 15.47 -6.29
CA TYR A 259 -5.70 15.49 -4.94
C TYR A 259 -6.05 14.20 -4.21
N ASN A 260 -5.08 13.63 -3.52
CA ASN A 260 -5.28 12.51 -2.63
C ASN A 260 -4.33 12.60 -1.43
N GLN A 261 -4.67 11.97 -0.31
CA GLN A 261 -3.84 11.98 0.89
C GLN A 261 -3.95 10.68 1.68
N TYR A 262 -2.83 10.31 2.28
CA TYR A 262 -2.68 9.14 3.13
C TYR A 262 -2.20 9.57 4.51
N ILE A 263 -3.04 9.37 5.51
CA ILE A 263 -2.73 9.62 6.91
C ILE A 263 -2.13 8.33 7.46
N TYR A 264 -0.81 8.29 7.54
CA TYR A 264 -0.05 7.17 8.05
C TYR A 264 0.28 7.35 9.53
N ARG A 265 0.40 6.24 10.23
CA ARG A 265 1.00 6.18 11.57
C ARG A 265 2.53 6.22 11.47
N ARG A 266 3.23 6.71 12.51
CA ARG A 266 4.69 6.55 12.67
C ARG A 266 4.99 5.50 13.75
N GLY A 267 5.75 4.46 13.39
CA GLY A 267 6.20 3.36 14.27
C GLY A 267 5.08 2.42 14.75
N GLY A 268 5.44 1.32 15.43
CA GLY A 268 4.51 0.50 16.23
C GLY A 268 4.08 1.19 17.52
N TYR A 269 3.17 0.59 18.30
CA TYR A 269 2.70 1.19 19.56
C TYR A 269 3.75 1.03 20.66
N TRP A 270 3.76 1.89 21.69
CA TRP A 270 4.74 1.80 22.79
C TRP A 270 4.74 0.43 23.52
N LEU A 271 3.62 -0.29 23.53
CA LEU A 271 3.53 -1.68 24.01
C LEU A 271 3.81 -2.75 22.95
N LEU A 272 3.72 -2.42 21.67
CA LEU A 272 3.82 -3.33 20.52
C LEU A 272 4.54 -2.66 19.34
N PRO A 273 5.86 -2.40 19.46
CA PRO A 273 6.63 -1.75 18.40
C PRO A 273 6.74 -2.62 17.14
N ASP A 274 7.00 -3.93 17.30
CA ASP A 274 7.28 -4.82 16.17
C ASP A 274 6.06 -5.62 15.67
N LEU A 275 4.95 -5.63 16.41
CA LEU A 275 3.78 -6.47 16.08
C LEU A 275 2.92 -5.93 14.92
N VAL A 276 3.18 -4.68 14.49
CA VAL A 276 2.42 -3.99 13.43
C VAL A 276 3.39 -3.46 12.37
N TYR A 277 4.31 -4.34 11.96
CA TYR A 277 5.39 -4.13 11.00
C TYR A 277 6.48 -3.13 11.50
N GLY A 278 7.73 -3.33 11.05
CA GLY A 278 8.91 -2.58 11.56
C GLY A 278 8.97 -1.10 11.14
N ASP A 279 9.97 -0.35 11.62
CA ASP A 279 10.01 1.13 11.65
C ASP A 279 9.61 1.90 10.36
N ASP A 280 9.88 1.35 9.17
CA ASP A 280 9.50 1.95 7.87
C ASP A 280 8.01 1.75 7.48
N ALA A 281 7.26 0.95 8.23
CA ALA A 281 5.93 0.50 7.85
C ALA A 281 4.85 1.58 8.11
N LEU A 282 4.69 2.43 7.10
CA LEU A 282 3.63 3.43 7.00
C LEU A 282 2.24 2.76 6.95
N THR A 283 1.71 2.34 8.09
CA THR A 283 0.36 1.77 8.18
C THR A 283 -0.69 2.87 8.02
N PRO A 284 -1.56 2.82 7.01
CA PRO A 284 -2.57 3.86 6.76
C PRO A 284 -3.74 3.76 7.75
N LEU A 285 -4.01 4.86 8.46
CA LEU A 285 -5.08 4.93 9.47
C LEU A 285 -6.48 5.08 8.87
N TYR A 286 -6.59 5.62 7.65
CA TYR A 286 -7.86 5.95 6.99
C TYR A 286 -7.83 5.70 5.48
N GLU A 287 -7.44 4.50 5.03
CA GLU A 287 -7.43 4.13 3.58
C GLU A 287 -8.75 4.48 2.87
N ASN A 288 -9.89 4.29 3.55
CA ASN A 288 -11.23 4.53 3.00
C ASN A 288 -11.55 6.02 2.79
N TYR A 289 -10.69 6.94 3.23
CA TYR A 289 -10.80 8.37 2.89
C TYR A 289 -10.01 8.73 1.63
N ALA A 290 -9.03 7.92 1.24
CA ALA A 290 -8.25 8.10 0.03
C ALA A 290 -9.04 7.68 -1.21
N LEU A 291 -8.76 8.29 -2.36
CA LEU A 291 -9.40 7.91 -3.62
C LEU A 291 -8.88 6.54 -4.12
N ARG A 292 -9.61 5.47 -3.78
CA ARG A 292 -9.45 4.13 -4.40
C ARG A 292 -9.95 4.05 -5.86
N HIS A 293 -9.87 5.14 -6.62
CA HIS A 293 -10.06 5.09 -8.07
C HIS A 293 -8.91 4.29 -8.67
N THR A 294 -9.16 3.20 -9.39
CA THR A 294 -8.15 2.18 -9.75
C THR A 294 -6.89 2.77 -10.38
N MET A 295 -7.06 3.70 -11.31
CA MET A 295 -5.96 4.42 -11.96
C MET A 295 -5.17 5.31 -10.98
N PHE A 296 -5.85 5.98 -10.06
CA PHE A 296 -5.22 6.78 -9.01
C PHE A 296 -4.45 5.85 -8.05
N TYR A 297 -5.04 4.72 -7.66
CA TYR A 297 -4.41 3.70 -6.80
C TYR A 297 -3.12 3.15 -7.42
N SER A 298 -3.13 2.71 -8.68
CA SER A 298 -1.93 2.25 -9.40
C SER A 298 -0.87 3.36 -9.53
N ILE A 299 -1.29 4.61 -9.74
CA ILE A 299 -0.38 5.75 -9.89
C ILE A 299 0.23 6.19 -8.55
N THR A 300 -0.53 6.15 -7.47
CA THR A 300 -0.16 6.79 -6.20
C THR A 300 0.29 5.81 -5.13
N ASN A 301 -0.38 4.66 -4.99
CA ASN A 301 -0.32 3.80 -3.80
C ASN A 301 0.73 2.67 -3.87
N LEU A 302 1.86 2.99 -4.49
CA LEU A 302 2.95 2.06 -4.82
C LEU A 302 3.89 1.71 -3.65
N TYR A 303 3.62 2.20 -2.43
CA TYR A 303 4.43 1.88 -1.25
C TYR A 303 3.98 0.62 -0.50
N ASP A 304 2.72 0.21 -0.70
CA ASP A 304 2.05 -0.80 0.14
C ASP A 304 2.18 -2.24 -0.43
N ARG A 305 3.32 -2.54 -1.07
CA ARG A 305 3.67 -3.87 -1.62
C ARG A 305 5.12 -4.26 -1.28
N LYS A 306 5.34 -4.65 -0.03
CA LYS A 306 6.47 -5.47 0.42
C LYS A 306 5.95 -6.85 0.83
#